data_AF-A0A0B4HHW5-F1
#
_entry.id   AF-A0A0B4HHW5-F1
#
_cell.length_a   1.000
_cell.length_b   1.000
_cell.length_c   1.000
_cell.angle_alpha   90.00
_cell.angle_beta   90.00
_cell.angle_gamma   90.00
#
_symmetry.space_group_name_H-M   'P 1'
#
loop_
_entity.id
_entity.type
_entity.pdbx_description
1 polymer ?
#
loop_
_entity_poly.entity_id
_entity_poly.type
_entity_poly.pdbx_seq_one_letter_code
_entity_poly.pdbx_strand_id
1 'polypeptide(L)'
;MEQTPQIRYQELYKLNQPTSIAHILKCYREINELTPKDCEDVTDLSDKLTTRVNRYMKIDKALIITEGHKILIFLTALGDKYDSFRERWIESNSIIEKDGKPPASYKSVVEAAMLHEITLKERERKRTTDEQHTAMIARSENRCTHCHRTGHIIDKCWVNYPEKKPKNNGIKKGKNQKGKAVSDSIKDLQARLARYVQEKRT
;
A
#
# COMPACT_ATOMS: atom_id res chain seq x y z
N MET A 1 -14.31 0.73 -48.40
CA MET A 1 -13.35 -0.32 -48.82
C MET A 1 -12.89 -1.04 -47.57
N GLU A 2 -13.45 -2.21 -47.28
CA GLU A 2 -13.05 -3.05 -46.15
C GLU A 2 -11.68 -3.65 -46.44
N GLN A 3 -10.68 -3.35 -45.60
CA GLN A 3 -9.38 -4.02 -45.69
C GLN A 3 -9.52 -5.50 -45.32
N THR A 4 -9.02 -6.38 -46.18
CA THR A 4 -9.09 -7.84 -46.03
C THR A 4 -8.44 -8.29 -44.71
N PRO A 5 -9.04 -9.23 -43.94
CA PRO A 5 -8.56 -9.63 -42.61
C PRO A 5 -7.07 -9.98 -42.55
N GLN A 6 -6.53 -10.63 -43.59
CA GLN A 6 -5.11 -10.99 -43.70
C GLN A 6 -4.16 -9.79 -43.63
N ILE A 7 -4.51 -8.66 -44.26
CA ILE A 7 -3.68 -7.44 -44.28
C ILE A 7 -3.65 -6.85 -42.88
N ARG A 8 -4.81 -6.81 -42.21
CA ARG A 8 -4.93 -6.35 -40.82
C ARG A 8 -4.10 -7.20 -39.85
N TYR A 9 -4.08 -8.52 -40.02
CA TYR A 9 -3.25 -9.41 -39.18
C TYR A 9 -1.75 -9.19 -39.39
N GLN A 10 -1.31 -8.98 -40.63
CA GLN A 10 0.11 -8.70 -40.93
C GLN A 10 0.57 -7.35 -40.37
N GLU A 11 -0.28 -6.32 -40.42
CA GLU A 11 -0.01 -5.01 -39.82
C GLU A 11 0.07 -5.09 -38.29
N LEU A 12 -0.86 -5.81 -37.65
CA LEU A 12 -0.83 -6.07 -36.20
C LEU A 12 0.43 -6.84 -35.79
N TYR A 13 0.91 -7.77 -36.62
CA TYR A 13 2.14 -8.51 -36.33
C TYR A 13 3.36 -7.59 -36.37
N LYS A 14 3.47 -6.71 -37.38
CA LYS A 14 4.55 -5.71 -37.50
C LYS A 14 4.56 -4.74 -36.32
N LEU A 15 3.39 -4.26 -35.89
CA LEU A 15 3.23 -3.35 -34.74
C LEU A 15 3.54 -4.01 -33.39
N ASN A 16 3.49 -5.34 -33.29
CA ASN A 16 3.81 -6.07 -32.07
C ASN A 16 5.24 -6.62 -32.06
N GLN A 17 6.05 -6.35 -33.09
CA GLN A 17 7.46 -6.70 -33.07
C GLN A 17 8.19 -5.96 -31.94
N PRO A 18 9.08 -6.61 -31.19
CA PRO A 18 9.77 -6.02 -30.03
C PRO A 18 10.50 -4.71 -30.34
N THR A 19 11.02 -4.56 -31.56
CA THR A 19 11.78 -3.39 -32.03
C THR A 19 10.89 -2.29 -32.61
N SER A 20 9.59 -2.53 -32.79
CA SER A 20 8.69 -1.50 -33.29
C SER A 20 8.51 -0.39 -32.25
N ILE A 21 8.40 0.86 -32.73
CA ILE A 21 8.13 2.01 -31.85
C ILE A 21 6.85 1.80 -31.06
N ALA A 22 5.83 1.17 -31.65
CA ALA A 22 4.57 0.85 -30.96
C ALA A 22 4.77 -0.07 -29.75
N HIS A 23 5.60 -1.11 -29.87
CA HIS A 23 5.93 -2.01 -28.76
C HIS A 23 6.76 -1.31 -27.68
N ILE A 24 7.76 -0.51 -28.08
CA ILE A 24 8.60 0.27 -27.16
C ILE A 24 7.73 1.25 -26.35
N LEU A 25 6.86 2.00 -27.02
CA LEU A 25 5.93 2.93 -26.39
C LEU A 25 4.97 2.20 -25.44
N LYS A 26 4.47 1.03 -25.81
CA LYS A 26 3.63 0.21 -24.93
C LYS A 26 4.38 -0.16 -23.65
N CYS A 27 5.61 -0.66 -23.76
CA CYS A 27 6.42 -1.00 -22.59
C CYS A 27 6.73 0.22 -21.72
N TYR A 28 7.03 1.37 -22.33
CA TYR A 28 7.27 2.62 -21.60
C TYR A 28 6.02 3.11 -20.86
N ARG A 29 4.83 3.05 -21.48
CA ARG A 29 3.57 3.38 -20.79
C ARG A 29 3.31 2.44 -19.62
N GLU A 30 3.48 1.14 -19.80
CA GLU A 30 3.29 0.17 -18.72
C GLU A 30 4.21 0.47 -17.52
N ILE A 31 5.40 1.03 -17.71
CA ILE A 31 6.25 1.48 -16.58
C ILE A 31 5.59 2.65 -15.82
N ASN A 32 5.12 3.67 -16.54
CA ASN A 32 4.61 4.91 -15.95
C ASN A 32 3.17 4.82 -15.42
N GLU A 33 2.38 3.87 -15.93
CA GLU A 33 0.99 3.62 -15.50
C GLU A 33 0.92 2.69 -14.28
N LEU A 34 2.05 2.19 -13.77
CA LEU A 34 2.06 1.35 -12.57
C LEU A 34 1.69 2.19 -11.33
N THR A 35 0.64 1.79 -10.62
CA THR A 35 0.20 2.48 -9.40
C THR A 35 0.10 1.52 -8.21
N PRO A 36 -0.03 2.04 -6.97
CA PRO A 36 -0.19 1.18 -5.80
C PRO A 36 -1.55 0.44 -5.79
N LYS A 37 -2.52 0.87 -6.60
CA LYS A 37 -3.83 0.19 -6.71
C LYS A 37 -3.69 -1.17 -7.37
N ASP A 38 -2.67 -1.33 -8.22
CA ASP A 38 -2.37 -2.58 -8.91
C ASP A 38 -1.48 -3.52 -8.08
N CYS A 39 -1.16 -3.13 -6.84
CA CYS A 39 -0.16 -3.79 -6.00
C CYS A 39 -0.69 -4.11 -4.59
N GLU A 40 -0.20 -5.20 -4.00
CA GLU A 40 -0.55 -5.56 -2.62
C GLU A 40 0.13 -4.65 -1.59
N ASP A 41 1.40 -4.31 -1.84
CA ASP A 41 2.24 -3.50 -0.98
C ASP A 41 3.40 -2.86 -1.77
N VAL A 42 4.28 -2.15 -1.07
CA VAL A 42 5.47 -1.49 -1.66
C VAL A 42 6.44 -2.48 -2.30
N THR A 43 6.54 -3.70 -1.78
CA THR A 43 7.43 -4.75 -2.32
C THR A 43 6.93 -5.19 -3.69
N ASP A 44 5.64 -5.52 -3.78
CA ASP A 44 5.00 -5.94 -5.02
C ASP A 44 5.07 -4.82 -6.08
N LEU A 45 4.90 -3.56 -5.67
CA LEU A 45 5.14 -2.40 -6.54
C LEU A 45 6.57 -2.37 -7.09
N SER A 46 7.57 -2.53 -6.21
CA SER A 46 8.99 -2.54 -6.59
C SER A 46 9.32 -3.70 -7.55
N ASP A 47 8.77 -4.89 -7.30
CA ASP A 47 9.04 -6.09 -8.09
C ASP A 47 8.39 -6.00 -9.48
N LYS A 48 7.15 -5.51 -9.55
CA LYS A 48 6.46 -5.22 -10.82
C LYS A 48 7.19 -4.15 -11.60
N LEU A 49 7.62 -3.08 -10.96
CA LEU A 49 8.39 -2.01 -11.63
C LEU A 49 9.70 -2.55 -12.19
N THR A 50 10.46 -3.29 -11.37
CA THR A 50 11.73 -3.91 -11.78
C THR A 50 11.53 -4.84 -12.98
N THR A 51 10.45 -5.63 -12.96
CA THR A 51 10.09 -6.53 -14.07
C THR A 51 9.79 -5.75 -15.35
N ARG A 52 8.99 -4.68 -15.27
CA ARG A 52 8.63 -3.83 -16.42
C ARG A 52 9.84 -3.10 -16.99
N VAL A 53 10.70 -2.53 -16.13
CA VAL A 53 11.96 -1.88 -16.51
C VAL A 53 12.91 -2.86 -17.18
N ASN A 54 13.13 -4.05 -16.59
CA ASN A 54 14.02 -5.05 -17.17
C ASN A 54 13.52 -5.54 -18.54
N ARG A 55 12.20 -5.69 -18.71
CA ARG A 55 11.62 -6.03 -20.03
C ARG A 55 11.85 -4.91 -21.04
N TYR A 56 11.69 -3.65 -20.65
CA TYR A 56 11.97 -2.50 -21.52
C TYR A 56 13.44 -2.43 -21.95
N MET A 57 14.37 -2.59 -21.00
CA MET A 57 15.81 -2.56 -21.26
C MET A 57 16.31 -3.77 -22.08
N LYS A 58 15.55 -4.88 -22.13
CA LYS A 58 15.85 -6.03 -22.99
C LYS A 58 15.53 -5.78 -24.46
N ILE A 59 14.74 -4.75 -24.79
CA ILE A 59 14.37 -4.44 -26.17
C ILE A 59 15.58 -3.98 -26.97
N ASP A 60 16.34 -3.01 -26.45
CA ASP A 60 17.53 -2.48 -27.08
C ASP A 60 18.51 -1.93 -26.04
N LYS A 61 19.82 -2.08 -26.29
CA LYS A 61 20.88 -1.65 -25.37
C LYS A 61 20.96 -0.12 -25.21
N ALA A 62 20.47 0.65 -26.16
CA ALA A 62 20.42 2.11 -26.09
C ALA A 62 19.29 2.63 -25.17
N LEU A 63 18.28 1.81 -24.85
CA LEU A 63 17.16 2.17 -23.98
C LEU A 63 17.55 1.99 -22.50
N ILE A 64 18.39 2.88 -22.00
CA ILE A 64 18.95 2.82 -20.65
C ILE A 64 18.02 3.51 -19.65
N ILE A 65 17.61 2.77 -18.62
CA ILE A 65 17.00 3.33 -17.41
C ILE A 65 18.02 3.22 -16.28
N THR A 66 18.61 4.35 -15.89
CA THR A 66 19.62 4.39 -14.81
C THR A 66 18.97 4.18 -13.44
N GLU A 67 19.78 3.93 -12.41
CA GLU A 67 19.29 3.82 -11.03
C GLU A 67 18.51 5.05 -10.56
N GLY A 68 19.00 6.26 -10.87
CA GLY A 68 18.29 7.50 -10.58
C GLY A 68 16.92 7.57 -11.26
N HIS A 69 16.80 7.12 -12.51
CA HIS A 69 15.51 7.04 -13.19
C HIS A 69 14.56 6.05 -12.50
N LYS A 70 15.06 4.88 -12.07
CA LYS A 70 14.23 3.91 -11.32
C LYS A 70 13.68 4.51 -10.02
N ILE A 71 14.51 5.28 -9.29
CA ILE A 71 14.10 5.99 -8.08
C ILE A 71 12.99 6.99 -8.41
N LEU A 72 13.17 7.82 -9.44
CA LEU A 72 12.16 8.82 -9.84
C LEU A 72 10.84 8.15 -10.27
N ILE A 73 10.90 7.07 -11.06
CA ILE A 73 9.72 6.33 -11.50
C ILE A 73 9.03 5.69 -10.30
N PHE A 74 9.77 5.08 -9.37
CA PHE A 74 9.18 4.50 -8.17
C PHE A 74 8.54 5.55 -7.28
N LEU A 75 9.25 6.64 -7.00
CA LEU A 75 8.71 7.74 -6.20
C LEU A 75 7.47 8.33 -6.84
N THR A 76 7.38 8.45 -8.17
CA THR A 76 6.17 8.93 -8.86
C THR A 76 5.03 7.92 -8.85
N ALA A 77 5.34 6.62 -8.96
CA ALA A 77 4.39 5.53 -8.81
C ALA A 77 3.86 5.39 -7.38
N LEU A 78 4.55 5.91 -6.36
CA LEU A 78 3.98 6.04 -5.03
C LEU A 78 2.77 6.99 -5.10
N GLY A 79 1.59 6.48 -4.75
CA GLY A 79 0.37 7.29 -4.70
C GLY A 79 0.35 8.25 -3.51
N ASP A 80 -0.66 9.11 -3.47
CA ASP A 80 -0.79 10.26 -2.56
C ASP A 80 -0.63 9.91 -1.07
N LYS A 81 -0.93 8.66 -0.67
CA LYS A 81 -0.72 8.17 0.71
C LYS A 81 0.75 8.29 1.18
N TYR A 82 1.69 8.44 0.24
CA TYR A 82 3.13 8.54 0.49
C TYR A 82 3.72 9.94 0.30
N ASP A 83 2.91 11.00 0.11
CA ASP A 83 3.46 12.33 -0.18
C ASP A 83 4.40 12.84 0.92
N SER A 84 3.99 12.72 2.18
CA SER A 84 4.85 13.08 3.32
C SER A 84 6.13 12.23 3.46
N PHE A 85 6.15 11.04 2.87
CA PHE A 85 7.38 10.24 2.75
C PHE A 85 8.24 10.76 1.60
N ARG A 86 7.63 11.00 0.44
CA ARG A 86 8.29 11.48 -0.78
C ARG A 86 9.03 12.79 -0.53
N GLU A 87 8.38 13.76 0.10
CA GLU A 87 8.98 15.06 0.46
C GLU A 87 10.20 14.87 1.35
N ARG A 88 10.04 14.16 2.49
CA ARG A 88 11.13 13.91 3.44
C ARG A 88 12.29 13.15 2.81
N TRP A 89 11.99 12.19 1.93
CA TRP A 89 13.02 11.41 1.24
C TRP A 89 13.80 12.28 0.27
N ILE A 90 13.14 13.12 -0.52
CA ILE A 90 13.77 14.06 -1.46
C ILE A 90 14.64 15.08 -0.73
N GLU A 91 14.22 15.58 0.43
CA GLU A 91 15.01 16.51 1.24
C GLU A 91 16.31 15.89 1.78
N SER A 92 16.27 14.59 2.11
CA SER A 92 17.35 13.91 2.82
C SER A 92 18.32 13.14 1.90
N ASN A 93 17.95 12.91 0.63
CA ASN A 93 18.67 12.02 -0.27
C ASN A 93 18.94 12.70 -1.62
N SER A 94 20.05 12.32 -2.25
CA SER A 94 20.41 12.77 -3.60
C SER A 94 20.47 11.57 -4.53
N ILE A 95 19.88 11.68 -5.72
CA ILE A 95 20.00 10.68 -6.80
C ILE A 95 21.26 10.88 -7.66
N ILE A 96 21.99 11.98 -7.42
CA ILE A 96 23.28 12.29 -8.05
C ILE A 96 24.37 12.34 -6.97
N GLU A 97 25.61 12.07 -7.37
CA GLU A 97 26.75 12.24 -6.49
C GLU A 97 26.90 13.72 -6.10
N LYS A 98 27.07 13.99 -4.81
CA LYS A 98 27.21 15.35 -4.29
C LYS A 98 28.14 15.35 -3.09
N ASP A 99 29.13 16.25 -3.10
CA ASP A 99 30.08 16.42 -2.00
C ASP A 99 30.79 15.12 -1.59
N GLY A 100 31.13 14.27 -2.56
CA GLY A 100 31.77 12.96 -2.34
C GLY A 100 30.88 11.90 -1.69
N LYS A 101 29.58 12.19 -1.49
CA LYS A 101 28.60 11.20 -1.02
C LYS A 101 28.02 10.46 -2.22
N PRO A 102 27.97 9.11 -2.17
CA PRO A 102 27.41 8.32 -3.24
C PRO A 102 25.92 8.65 -3.43
N PRO A 103 25.40 8.56 -4.66
CA PRO A 103 23.98 8.70 -4.92
C PRO A 103 23.19 7.60 -4.20
N ALA A 104 21.96 7.92 -3.82
CA ALA A 104 21.01 6.96 -3.32
C ALA A 104 20.78 5.84 -4.35
N SER A 105 20.61 4.62 -3.86
CA SER A 105 20.31 3.46 -4.70
C SER A 105 18.82 3.18 -4.77
N TYR A 106 18.35 2.51 -5.82
CA TYR A 106 16.96 2.09 -5.92
C TYR A 106 16.53 1.22 -4.72
N LYS A 107 17.42 0.35 -4.27
CA LYS A 107 17.21 -0.48 -3.07
C LYS A 107 16.90 0.38 -1.84
N SER A 108 17.66 1.45 -1.61
CA SER A 108 17.53 2.28 -0.41
C SER A 108 16.17 3.00 -0.32
N VAL A 109 15.62 3.47 -1.45
CA VAL A 109 14.31 4.13 -1.46
C VAL A 109 13.16 3.14 -1.23
N VAL A 110 13.28 1.92 -1.76
CA VAL A 110 12.28 0.86 -1.55
C VAL A 110 12.25 0.46 -0.07
N GLU A 111 13.41 0.22 0.55
CA GLU A 111 13.49 -0.11 1.98
C GLU A 111 12.88 0.99 2.87
N ALA A 112 13.21 2.25 2.56
CA ALA A 112 12.65 3.39 3.29
C ALA A 112 11.11 3.48 3.13
N ALA A 113 10.59 3.22 1.93
CA ALA A 113 9.15 3.21 1.66
C ALA A 113 8.43 2.05 2.39
N MET A 114 9.06 0.87 2.49
CA MET A 114 8.53 -0.27 3.25
C MET A 114 8.45 0.04 4.75
N LEU A 115 9.50 0.65 5.33
CA LEU A 115 9.50 1.10 6.72
C LEU A 115 8.40 2.15 6.97
N HIS A 116 8.19 3.06 6.02
CA HIS A 116 7.11 4.03 6.09
C HIS A 116 5.73 3.35 6.07
N GLU A 117 5.52 2.34 5.23
CA GLU A 117 4.26 1.59 5.19
C GLU A 117 3.96 0.84 6.49
N ILE A 118 4.99 0.22 7.10
CA ILE A 118 4.88 -0.38 8.44
C ILE A 118 4.43 0.67 9.46
N THR A 119 5.06 1.85 9.44
CA THR A 119 4.73 2.96 10.35
C THR A 119 3.29 3.44 10.17
N LEU A 120 2.79 3.53 8.93
CA LEU A 120 1.40 3.90 8.65
C LEU A 120 0.42 2.88 9.24
N LYS A 121 0.66 1.58 9.02
CA LYS A 121 -0.20 0.52 9.57
C LYS A 121 -0.16 0.48 11.10
N GLU A 122 0.99 0.74 11.72
CA GLU A 122 1.09 0.85 13.18
C GLU A 122 0.29 2.03 13.75
N ARG A 123 0.34 3.18 13.09
CA ARG A 123 -0.47 4.35 13.45
C ARG A 123 -1.96 4.06 13.33
N GLU A 124 -2.37 3.38 12.26
CA GLU A 124 -3.75 2.93 12.07
C GLU A 124 -4.18 1.98 13.20
N ARG A 125 -3.33 0.99 13.54
CA ARG A 125 -3.60 0.07 14.66
C ARG A 125 -3.81 0.81 15.97
N LYS A 126 -2.94 1.79 16.28
CA LYS A 126 -3.07 2.61 17.50
C LYS A 126 -4.39 3.39 17.51
N ARG A 127 -4.71 4.10 16.42
CA ARG A 127 -5.99 4.83 16.29
C ARG A 127 -7.20 3.93 16.52
N THR A 128 -7.23 2.75 15.89
CA THR A 128 -8.35 1.80 16.09
C THR A 128 -8.47 1.31 17.53
N THR A 129 -7.33 1.21 18.25
CA THR A 129 -7.31 0.79 19.65
C THR A 129 -7.82 1.91 20.56
N ASP A 130 -7.40 3.15 20.31
CA ASP A 130 -7.82 4.33 21.05
C ASP A 130 -9.31 4.62 20.86
N GLU A 131 -9.83 4.45 19.63
CA GLU A 131 -11.26 4.55 19.32
C GLU A 131 -12.08 3.49 20.07
N GLN A 132 -11.61 2.24 20.10
CA GLN A 132 -12.25 1.17 20.87
C GLN A 132 -12.25 1.45 22.37
N HIS A 133 -11.13 1.95 22.89
CA HIS A 133 -10.99 2.31 24.29
C HIS A 133 -11.94 3.46 24.67
N THR A 134 -11.99 4.51 23.85
CA THR A 134 -12.91 5.64 24.02
C THR A 134 -14.37 5.20 23.98
N ALA A 135 -14.73 4.34 23.02
CA ALA A 135 -16.08 3.79 22.92
C ALA A 135 -16.44 2.88 24.12
N MET A 136 -15.46 2.17 24.68
CA MET A 136 -15.66 1.36 25.88
C MET A 136 -15.91 2.23 27.12
N ILE A 137 -15.13 3.31 27.29
CA ILE A 137 -15.34 4.28 28.39
C ILE A 137 -16.74 4.89 28.30
N ALA A 138 -17.14 5.42 27.13
CA ALA A 138 -18.45 6.01 26.92
C ALA A 138 -19.63 5.04 27.21
N ARG A 139 -19.44 3.74 26.94
CA ARG A 139 -20.43 2.70 27.31
C ARG A 139 -20.44 2.41 28.81
N SER A 140 -19.30 2.51 29.47
CA SER A 140 -19.17 2.28 30.91
C SER A 140 -19.74 3.42 31.76
N GLU A 141 -19.75 4.65 31.22
CA GLU A 141 -20.41 5.81 31.82
C GLU A 141 -21.94 5.71 31.73
N ASN A 142 -22.47 5.03 30.70
CA ASN A 142 -23.89 4.69 30.57
C ASN A 142 -24.28 3.47 31.43
N ARG A 143 -24.05 3.56 32.74
CA ARG A 143 -24.52 2.60 33.74
C ARG A 143 -25.79 3.09 34.43
N CYS A 144 -26.75 2.19 34.57
CA CYS A 144 -27.95 2.45 35.34
C CYS A 144 -27.60 2.60 36.82
N THR A 145 -27.99 3.71 37.45
CA THR A 145 -27.75 3.96 38.88
C THR A 145 -28.57 3.03 39.79
N HIS A 146 -29.68 2.47 39.29
CA HIS A 146 -30.55 1.57 40.06
C HIS A 146 -30.08 0.11 40.04
N CYS A 147 -29.81 -0.47 38.87
CA CYS A 147 -29.44 -1.89 38.74
C CYS A 147 -27.95 -2.12 38.43
N HIS A 148 -27.16 -1.05 38.29
CA HIS A 148 -25.72 -1.05 38.00
C HIS A 148 -25.30 -1.76 36.70
N ARG A 149 -26.26 -2.10 35.83
CA ARG A 149 -26.00 -2.71 34.51
C ARG A 149 -25.71 -1.62 33.47
N THR A 150 -24.85 -1.94 32.50
CA THR A 150 -24.49 -1.08 31.37
C THR A 150 -25.55 -1.11 30.27
N GLY A 151 -25.60 -0.06 29.45
CA GLY A 151 -26.41 0.00 28.23
C GLY A 151 -27.80 0.62 28.39
N HIS A 152 -28.10 1.18 29.57
CA HIS A 152 -29.30 1.99 29.81
C HIS A 152 -29.13 2.90 31.03
N ILE A 153 -29.92 3.97 31.11
CA ILE A 153 -30.04 4.88 32.27
C ILE A 153 -31.25 4.51 33.14
N ILE A 154 -31.38 5.12 34.32
CA ILE A 154 -32.43 4.77 35.31
C ILE A 154 -33.86 4.83 34.74
N ASP A 155 -34.19 5.82 33.91
CA ASP A 155 -35.52 6.00 33.28
C ASP A 155 -35.89 4.89 32.28
N LYS A 156 -34.89 4.08 31.89
CA LYS A 156 -35.03 2.95 30.96
C LYS A 156 -34.57 1.65 31.61
N CYS A 157 -34.54 1.58 32.94
CA CYS A 157 -34.14 0.39 33.67
C CYS A 157 -35.10 -0.77 33.44
N TRP A 158 -34.61 -1.89 32.93
CA TRP A 158 -35.43 -3.09 32.67
C TRP A 158 -35.88 -3.83 33.94
N VAL A 159 -35.34 -3.45 35.10
CA VAL A 159 -35.85 -3.91 36.40
C VAL A 159 -37.12 -3.14 36.76
N ASN A 160 -37.15 -1.83 36.51
CA ASN A 160 -38.31 -0.96 36.79
C ASN A 160 -39.34 -0.95 35.65
N TYR A 161 -38.88 -1.19 34.42
CA TYR A 161 -39.67 -1.17 33.18
C TYR A 161 -39.38 -2.43 32.36
N PRO A 162 -39.86 -3.62 32.78
CA PRO A 162 -39.60 -4.89 32.10
C PRO A 162 -40.04 -4.91 30.62
N GLU A 163 -41.07 -4.13 30.28
CA GLU A 163 -41.60 -3.95 28.92
C GLU A 163 -40.63 -3.24 27.97
N LYS A 164 -39.67 -2.48 28.50
CA LYS A 164 -38.63 -1.78 27.72
C LYS A 164 -37.39 -2.64 27.43
N LYS A 165 -37.41 -3.91 27.85
CA LYS A 165 -36.28 -4.83 27.65
C LYS A 165 -36.12 -5.16 26.17
N PRO A 166 -34.95 -4.91 25.56
CA PRO A 166 -34.73 -5.23 24.16
C PRO A 166 -34.82 -6.76 23.97
N LYS A 167 -35.58 -7.19 22.96
CA LYS A 167 -35.79 -8.61 22.62
C LYS A 167 -34.50 -9.33 22.18
N ASN A 168 -33.42 -8.60 21.93
CA ASN A 168 -32.17 -9.13 21.42
C ASN A 168 -31.01 -8.74 22.32
N ASN A 169 -30.83 -9.46 23.44
CA ASN A 169 -29.72 -9.28 24.39
C ASN A 169 -28.39 -9.85 23.88
N GLY A 170 -28.26 -10.08 22.57
CA GLY A 170 -27.01 -10.46 21.94
C GLY A 170 -26.06 -9.28 21.94
N ILE A 171 -25.35 -9.08 23.06
CA ILE A 171 -24.02 -8.45 23.02
C ILE A 171 -23.21 -9.35 22.08
N LYS A 172 -23.27 -9.08 20.77
CA LYS A 172 -22.35 -9.67 19.82
C LYS A 172 -21.00 -9.19 20.30
N LYS A 173 -20.22 -10.08 20.93
CA LYS A 173 -18.79 -9.88 21.18
C LYS A 173 -18.20 -9.54 19.83
N GLY A 174 -18.06 -8.25 19.55
CA GLY A 174 -17.33 -7.73 18.41
C GLY A 174 -15.89 -8.13 18.66
N LYS A 175 -15.55 -9.37 18.29
CA LYS A 175 -14.20 -9.89 18.41
C LYS A 175 -13.30 -8.89 17.71
N ASN A 176 -12.16 -8.62 18.33
CA ASN A 176 -11.15 -7.64 17.97
C ASN A 176 -10.42 -8.01 16.64
N GLN A 177 -11.18 -8.36 15.61
CA GLN A 177 -10.72 -8.97 14.36
C GLN A 177 -9.96 -7.95 13.51
N LYS A 178 -10.39 -6.68 13.51
CA LYS A 178 -9.68 -5.60 12.79
C LYS A 178 -8.27 -5.38 13.35
N GLY A 179 -8.13 -5.25 14.68
CA GLY A 179 -6.80 -5.07 15.30
C GLY A 179 -5.86 -6.26 15.08
N LYS A 180 -6.40 -7.49 15.10
CA LYS A 180 -5.63 -8.70 14.80
C LYS A 180 -5.15 -8.72 13.34
N ALA A 181 -6.04 -8.45 12.38
CA ALA A 181 -5.70 -8.43 10.96
C ALA A 181 -4.61 -7.40 10.62
N VAL A 182 -4.67 -6.19 11.19
CA VAL A 182 -3.63 -5.17 11.01
C VAL A 182 -2.30 -5.63 11.61
N SER A 183 -2.32 -6.25 12.79
CA SER A 183 -1.12 -6.79 13.44
C SER A 183 -0.45 -7.90 12.61
N ASP A 184 -1.23 -8.84 12.09
CA ASP A 184 -0.72 -9.93 11.26
C ASP A 184 -0.15 -9.38 9.94
N SER A 185 -0.78 -8.37 9.35
CA SER A 185 -0.28 -7.68 8.15
C SER A 185 1.04 -6.93 8.40
N ILE A 186 1.21 -6.29 9.56
CA ILE A 186 2.47 -5.63 9.94
C ILE A 186 3.62 -6.66 10.03
N LYS A 187 3.36 -7.81 10.66
CA LYS A 187 4.36 -8.89 10.79
C LYS A 187 4.78 -9.44 9.42
N ASP A 188 3.82 -9.63 8.52
CA ASP A 188 4.11 -10.08 7.15
C ASP A 188 5.00 -9.07 6.40
N LEU A 189 4.68 -7.77 6.47
CA LEU A 189 5.52 -6.73 5.87
C LEU A 189 6.93 -6.67 6.47
N GLN A 190 7.06 -6.83 7.79
CA GLN A 190 8.37 -6.90 8.44
C GLN A 190 9.20 -8.11 7.95
N ALA A 191 8.55 -9.26 7.77
CA ALA A 191 9.19 -10.45 7.23
C ALA A 191 9.57 -10.28 5.74
N ARG A 192 8.73 -9.60 4.93
CA ARG A 192 9.06 -9.24 3.54
C ARG A 192 10.25 -8.28 3.48
N LEU A 193 10.28 -7.26 4.32
CA LEU A 193 11.42 -6.33 4.41
C LEU A 193 12.71 -7.07 4.76
N ALA A 194 12.68 -7.95 5.77
CA ALA A 194 13.84 -8.73 6.16
C ALA A 194 14.39 -9.58 5.01
N ARG A 195 13.50 -10.24 4.24
CA ARG A 195 13.89 -11.00 3.04
C ARG A 195 14.46 -10.11 1.95
N TYR A 196 13.80 -8.99 1.63
CA TYR A 196 14.25 -8.04 0.61
C TYR A 196 15.67 -7.54 0.89
N VAL A 197 15.95 -7.18 2.14
CA VAL A 197 17.28 -6.71 2.58
C VAL A 197 18.34 -7.80 2.38
N GLN A 198 18.00 -9.06 2.67
CA GLN A 198 18.88 -10.22 2.53
C GLN A 198 19.17 -10.60 1.07
N GLU A 199 18.13 -10.75 0.25
CA GLU A 199 18.24 -11.16 -1.16
C GLU A 199 18.98 -10.15 -2.04
N LYS A 200 18.95 -8.87 -1.64
CA LYS A 200 19.61 -7.78 -2.38
C LYS A 200 20.96 -7.38 -1.77
N ARG A 201 21.48 -8.14 -0.80
CA ARG A 201 22.81 -7.94 -0.19
C ARG A 201 23.93 -8.69 -0.91
N THR A 202 23.56 -9.69 -1.71
CA THR A 202 24.40 -10.43 -2.67
C THR A 202 24.36 -9.76 -4.04
#